data_AF-A0A7Y2YIN2-F1
#
_entry.id   AF-A0A7Y2YIN2-F1
#
_cell.length_a   1.000
_cell.length_b   1.000
_cell.length_c   1.000
_cell.angle_alpha   90.00
_cell.angle_beta   90.00
_cell.angle_gamma   90.00
#
_symmetry.space_group_name_H-M   'P 1'
#
loop_
_entity.id
_entity.type
_entity.pdbx_description
1 polymer ?
#
loop_
_entity_poly.entity_id
_entity_poly.type
_entity_poly.pdbx_seq_one_letter_code
_entity_poly.pdbx_strand_id
1 'polypeptide(L)'
;LNGAVLPPEAQSTLGALAGPLQALGIDFSPVRYVFGIAEWGWLLLLAVIAFGFPNIQQLMARYRPGLMPDHLPLSPSRRQWRPHAGWALGIGLLTAWALLALNRVDEFLYFQF
;
A
#
# COMPACT_ATOMS: atom_id res chain seq x y z
N LEU A 1 3.78 -16.46 -20.20
CA LEU A 1 5.11 -15.85 -20.28
C LEU A 1 5.65 -15.72 -18.86
N ASN A 2 6.20 -16.81 -18.31
CA ASN A 2 6.65 -16.86 -16.91
C ASN A 2 8.18 -16.93 -16.88
N GLY A 3 8.83 -15.84 -17.28
CA GLY A 3 10.29 -15.72 -17.14
C GLY A 3 10.66 -15.43 -15.69
N ALA A 4 11.67 -16.11 -15.17
CA ALA A 4 12.29 -15.71 -13.91
C ALA A 4 13.28 -14.56 -14.19
N VAL A 5 13.34 -13.57 -13.30
CA VAL A 5 14.35 -12.50 -13.39
C VAL A 5 15.39 -12.73 -12.32
N LEU A 6 16.65 -12.84 -12.73
CA LEU A 6 17.78 -13.00 -11.84
C LEU A 6 18.58 -11.70 -11.72
N PRO A 7 19.24 -11.47 -10.58
CA PRO A 7 20.11 -10.31 -10.41
C PRO A 7 21.25 -10.32 -11.45
N PRO A 8 21.72 -9.16 -11.92
CA PRO A 8 22.82 -9.09 -12.88
C PRO A 8 24.13 -9.69 -12.33
N GLU A 9 24.33 -9.74 -11.00
CA GLU A 9 25.48 -10.41 -10.39
C GLU A 9 25.47 -11.95 -10.60
N ALA A 10 24.28 -12.54 -10.82
CA ALA A 10 24.16 -13.96 -11.12
C ALA A 10 24.70 -14.29 -12.52
N GLN A 11 24.70 -13.33 -13.45
CA GLN A 11 25.20 -13.54 -14.81
C GLN A 11 26.71 -13.81 -14.82
N SER A 12 27.48 -13.06 -14.03
CA SER A 12 28.93 -13.27 -13.89
C SER A 12 29.25 -14.54 -13.09
N THR A 13 28.40 -14.91 -12.13
CA THR A 13 28.56 -16.14 -11.33
C THR A 13 28.24 -17.41 -12.14
N LEU A 14 27.23 -17.36 -13.00
CA LEU A 14 26.78 -18.49 -13.83
C LEU A 14 27.62 -18.69 -15.10
N GLY A 15 28.34 -17.65 -15.54
CA GLY A 15 29.29 -17.72 -16.64
C GLY A 15 28.68 -18.32 -17.91
N ALA A 16 29.21 -19.45 -18.37
CA ALA A 16 28.77 -20.14 -19.60
C ALA A 16 27.31 -20.62 -19.55
N LEU A 17 26.72 -20.79 -18.36
CA LEU A 17 25.33 -21.20 -18.20
C LEU A 17 24.34 -20.05 -18.39
N ALA A 18 24.80 -18.79 -18.34
CA ALA A 18 23.91 -17.64 -18.46
C ALA A 18 23.24 -17.55 -19.85
N GLY A 19 23.96 -17.89 -20.92
CA GLY A 19 23.43 -17.85 -22.30
C GLY A 19 22.27 -18.82 -22.55
N PRO A 20 22.40 -20.12 -22.23
CA PRO A 20 21.30 -21.08 -22.29
C PRO A 20 20.10 -20.69 -21.42
N LEU A 21 20.32 -20.09 -20.25
CA LEU A 21 19.25 -19.66 -19.35
C LEU A 21 18.47 -18.46 -19.92
N GLN A 22 19.14 -17.52 -20.59
CA GLN A 22 18.47 -16.43 -21.33
C GLN A 22 17.62 -16.97 -22.48
N ALA A 23 18.10 -17.98 -23.21
CA ALA A 23 17.33 -18.63 -24.28
C ALA A 23 16.07 -19.36 -23.76
N LEU A 24 16.06 -19.78 -22.49
CA LEU A 24 14.91 -20.35 -21.80
C LEU A 24 13.95 -19.30 -21.21
N GLY A 25 14.23 -18.00 -21.40
CA GLY A 25 13.38 -16.89 -20.94
C GLY A 25 13.69 -16.38 -19.54
N ILE A 26 14.88 -16.66 -19.00
CA ILE A 26 15.35 -16.09 -17.73
C ILE A 26 16.11 -14.79 -18.03
N ASP A 27 15.55 -13.67 -17.60
CA ASP A 27 16.16 -12.35 -17.83
C ASP A 27 17.11 -11.98 -16.68
N PHE A 28 18.19 -11.28 -16.98
CA PHE A 28 19.18 -10.80 -16.02
C PHE A 28 19.11 -9.28 -15.96
N SER A 29 18.10 -8.79 -15.27
CA SER A 29 17.79 -7.37 -15.19
C SER A 29 17.94 -6.87 -13.74
N PRO A 30 18.30 -5.60 -13.51
CA PRO A 30 18.33 -5.03 -12.16
C PRO A 30 16.96 -5.16 -11.50
N VAL A 31 16.82 -6.16 -10.63
CA VAL A 31 15.63 -6.29 -9.80
C VAL A 31 15.69 -5.17 -8.77
N ARG A 32 14.67 -4.31 -8.76
CA ARG A 32 14.56 -3.28 -7.73
C ARG A 32 14.33 -3.97 -6.40
N TYR A 33 15.38 -4.10 -5.60
CA TYR A 33 15.25 -4.57 -4.22
C TYR A 33 14.46 -3.53 -3.43
N VAL A 34 13.28 -3.90 -2.93
CA VAL A 34 12.40 -3.05 -2.10
C VAL A 34 12.86 -3.07 -0.63
N PHE A 35 14.12 -3.43 -0.36
CA PHE A 35 14.60 -3.78 0.98
C PHE A 35 15.84 -2.97 1.42
N GLY A 36 15.97 -1.72 0.98
CA GLY A 36 16.97 -0.80 1.53
C GLY A 36 16.63 -0.36 2.97
N ILE A 37 17.60 0.24 3.66
CA ILE A 37 17.44 0.68 5.07
C ILE A 37 16.28 1.70 5.23
N ALA A 38 16.06 2.51 4.20
CA ALA A 38 14.98 3.50 4.18
C ALA A 38 13.61 2.81 4.11
N GLU A 39 13.47 1.77 3.29
CA GLU A 39 12.27 0.96 3.16
C GLU A 39 11.95 0.21 4.45
N TRP A 40 12.97 -0.36 5.12
CA TRP A 40 12.81 -0.93 6.46
C TRP A 40 12.37 0.10 7.49
N GLY A 41 12.91 1.32 7.43
CA GLY A 41 12.47 2.43 8.27
C GLY A 41 11.00 2.79 8.05
N TRP A 42 10.56 2.84 6.79
CA TRP A 42 9.15 3.04 6.44
C TRP A 42 8.26 1.90 6.90
N LEU A 43 8.68 0.65 6.70
CA LEU A 43 7.93 -0.52 7.16
C LEU A 43 7.75 -0.50 8.69
N LEU A 44 8.81 -0.16 9.42
CA LEU A 44 8.74 -0.05 10.88
C LEU A 44 7.79 1.09 11.29
N LEU A 45 7.89 2.26 10.66
CA LEU A 45 7.01 3.40 10.95
C LEU A 45 5.55 3.04 10.68
N LEU A 46 5.26 2.42 9.53
CA LEU A 46 3.91 1.99 9.17
C LEU A 46 3.40 0.90 10.11
N ALA A 47 4.25 -0.02 10.56
CA ALA A 47 3.87 -1.01 11.57
C ALA A 47 3.51 -0.35 12.90
N VAL A 48 4.31 0.61 13.37
CA VAL A 48 4.01 1.38 14.59
C VAL A 48 2.68 2.12 14.44
N ILE A 49 2.38 2.68 13.27
CA ILE A 49 1.09 3.34 13.01
C ILE A 49 -0.04 2.31 13.01
N ALA A 50 0.10 1.23 12.25
CA ALA A 50 -0.92 0.21 12.07
C ALA A 50 -1.31 -0.52 13.36
N PHE A 51 -0.34 -0.79 14.23
CA PHE A 51 -0.56 -1.49 15.49
C PHE A 51 -0.74 -0.55 16.70
N GLY A 52 -0.21 0.68 16.63
CA GLY A 52 -0.26 1.63 17.73
C GLY A 52 -1.45 2.59 17.69
N PHE A 53 -2.04 2.84 16.52
CA PHE A 53 -3.16 3.77 16.36
C PHE A 53 -4.48 3.04 16.11
N PRO A 54 -5.62 3.62 16.54
CA PRO A 54 -6.92 3.03 16.28
C PRO A 54 -7.22 3.05 14.78
N ASN A 55 -7.74 1.94 14.26
CA ASN A 55 -8.21 1.91 12.89
C ASN A 55 -9.53 2.69 12.72
N ILE A 56 -9.97 2.90 11.48
CA ILE A 56 -11.18 3.68 11.18
C ILE A 56 -12.44 3.09 11.81
N GLN A 57 -12.55 1.77 11.91
CA GLN A 57 -13.70 1.09 12.51
C GLN A 57 -13.77 1.40 14.01
N GLN A 58 -12.64 1.30 14.72
CA GLN A 58 -12.53 1.63 16.14
C GLN A 58 -12.75 3.11 16.41
N LEU A 59 -12.30 3.98 15.51
CA LEU A 59 -12.48 5.43 15.59
C LEU A 59 -13.94 5.85 15.36
N MET A 60 -14.65 5.19 14.44
CA MET A 60 -16.05 5.46 14.10
C MET A 60 -17.04 4.55 14.84
N ALA A 61 -16.61 3.81 15.87
CA ALA A 61 -17.44 2.85 16.61
C ALA A 61 -18.80 3.43 17.06
N ARG A 62 -18.86 4.72 17.40
CA ARG A 62 -20.10 5.45 17.74
C ARG A 62 -21.19 5.39 16.67
N TYR A 63 -20.80 5.28 15.40
CA TYR A 63 -21.70 5.35 14.24
C TYR A 63 -22.07 3.97 13.69
N ARG A 64 -21.72 2.88 14.39
CA ARG A 64 -22.01 1.49 14.00
C ARG A 64 -21.50 1.18 12.56
N PRO A 65 -20.18 1.07 12.36
CA PRO A 65 -19.61 0.79 11.04
C PRO A 65 -20.18 -0.51 10.46
N GLY A 66 -20.72 -0.45 9.23
CA GLY A 66 -21.56 -1.50 8.65
C GLY A 66 -20.88 -2.79 8.18
N LEU A 67 -19.59 -2.99 8.47
CA LEU A 67 -18.79 -4.12 7.96
C LEU A 67 -18.25 -5.03 9.07
N MET A 68 -18.88 -5.05 10.24
CA MET A 68 -18.42 -5.89 11.34
C MET A 68 -19.26 -7.15 11.47
N PRO A 69 -18.66 -8.34 11.33
CA PRO A 69 -19.33 -9.58 11.67
C PRO A 69 -19.68 -9.59 13.16
N ASP A 70 -20.88 -10.07 13.51
CA ASP A 70 -21.37 -10.10 14.90
C ASP A 70 -20.46 -10.88 15.87
N HIS A 71 -19.59 -11.75 15.35
CA HIS A 71 -18.67 -12.58 16.12
C HIS A 71 -17.33 -11.90 16.44
N LEU A 72 -17.03 -10.72 15.88
CA LEU A 72 -15.79 -10.00 16.15
C LEU A 72 -16.05 -8.81 17.08
N PRO A 73 -15.59 -8.84 18.35
CA PRO A 73 -15.77 -7.73 19.25
C PRO A 73 -14.94 -6.51 18.78
N LEU A 74 -15.61 -5.43 18.40
CA LEU A 74 -14.96 -4.14 18.21
C LEU A 74 -14.60 -3.56 19.57
N SER A 75 -13.32 -3.43 19.87
CA SER A 75 -12.90 -2.59 21.00
C SER A 75 -12.91 -1.12 20.55
N PRO A 76 -13.85 -0.28 21.01
CA PRO A 76 -13.91 1.12 20.59
C PRO A 76 -12.67 1.87 21.07
N SER A 77 -12.17 2.78 20.24
CA SER A 77 -11.09 3.69 20.65
C SER A 77 -11.56 4.60 21.80
N ARG A 78 -10.66 4.97 22.71
CA ARG A 78 -10.92 6.03 23.71
C ARG A 78 -11.15 7.39 23.03
N ARG A 79 -10.49 7.63 21.90
CA ARG A 79 -10.67 8.82 21.06
C ARG A 79 -11.55 8.42 19.89
N GLN A 80 -12.86 8.55 20.04
CA GLN A 80 -13.82 8.35 18.96
C GLN A 80 -13.99 9.65 18.17
N TRP A 81 -14.16 9.54 16.87
CA TRP A 81 -14.37 10.72 16.03
C TRP A 81 -15.72 11.38 16.37
N ARG A 82 -15.71 12.71 16.35
CA ARG A 82 -16.90 13.54 16.57
C ARG A 82 -16.93 14.65 15.51
N PRO A 83 -18.04 14.81 14.77
CA PRO A 83 -18.17 15.90 13.82
C PRO A 83 -18.16 17.22 14.58
N HIS A 84 -17.31 18.14 14.14
CA HIS A 84 -17.29 19.52 14.61
C HIS A 84 -16.87 20.44 13.46
N ALA A 85 -17.09 21.75 13.61
CA ALA A 85 -16.86 22.73 12.56
C ALA A 85 -15.42 22.67 11.99
N GLY A 86 -14.41 22.48 12.86
CA GLY A 86 -13.03 22.28 12.41
C GLY A 86 -12.82 21.11 11.43
N TRP A 87 -13.45 19.95 11.67
CA TRP A 87 -13.40 18.82 10.73
C TRP A 87 -14.12 19.15 9.43
N ALA A 88 -15.30 19.79 9.51
CA ALA A 88 -16.05 20.17 8.32
C ALA A 88 -15.25 21.12 7.42
N LEU A 89 -14.61 22.13 8.01
CA LEU A 89 -13.75 23.06 7.28
C LEU A 89 -12.54 22.34 6.67
N GLY A 90 -11.83 21.52 7.45
CA GLY A 90 -10.66 20.79 6.97
C GLY A 90 -10.97 19.84 5.83
N ILE A 91 -12.04 19.04 5.96
CA ILE A 91 -12.49 18.11 4.92
C ILE A 91 -12.97 18.88 3.68
N GLY A 92 -13.68 20.00 3.87
CA GLY A 92 -14.14 20.87 2.77
C GLY A 92 -12.97 21.46 1.98
N LEU A 93 -11.97 22.02 2.66
CA LEU A 93 -10.75 22.55 2.03
C LEU A 93 -9.96 21.45 1.30
N LEU A 94 -9.81 20.29 1.92
CA LEU A 94 -9.14 19.15 1.30
C LEU A 94 -9.87 18.68 0.04
N THR A 95 -11.21 18.64 0.08
CA THR A 95 -12.03 18.26 -1.07
C THR A 95 -11.91 19.28 -2.20
N ALA A 96 -11.99 20.57 -1.88
CA ALA A 96 -11.80 21.63 -2.86
C ALA A 96 -10.41 21.53 -3.51
N TRP A 97 -9.36 21.32 -2.71
CA TRP A 97 -8.02 21.11 -3.24
C TRP A 97 -7.93 19.86 -4.12
N ALA A 98 -8.47 18.72 -3.69
CA ALA A 98 -8.46 17.49 -4.48
C ALA A 98 -9.16 17.66 -5.84
N LEU A 99 -10.28 18.40 -5.88
CA LEU A 99 -10.99 18.72 -7.12
C LEU A 99 -10.17 19.63 -8.04
N LEU A 100 -9.52 20.65 -7.49
CA LEU A 100 -8.62 21.53 -8.26
C LEU A 100 -7.36 20.81 -8.74
N ALA A 101 -6.91 19.78 -8.02
CA ALA A 101 -5.74 18.97 -8.36
C ALA A 101 -6.06 17.84 -9.35
N LEU A 102 -7.34 17.65 -9.72
CA LEU A 102 -7.80 16.61 -10.63
C LEU A 102 -7.42 16.94 -12.09
N ASN A 103 -6.12 16.89 -12.40
CA ASN A 103 -5.57 17.26 -13.70
C ASN A 103 -5.32 16.06 -14.63
N ARG A 104 -5.63 14.84 -14.21
CA ARG A 104 -5.48 13.64 -15.05
C ARG A 104 -6.68 12.73 -14.91
N VAL A 105 -7.20 12.29 -16.06
CA VAL A 105 -8.09 11.14 -16.13
C VAL A 105 -7.17 9.93 -15.99
N ASP A 106 -7.16 9.31 -14.81
CA ASP A 106 -6.55 8.00 -14.68
C ASP A 106 -7.36 7.03 -15.54
N GLU A 107 -6.69 6.31 -16.44
CA GLU A 107 -7.33 5.25 -17.21
C GLU A 107 -7.96 4.27 -16.23
N PHE A 108 -9.27 4.05 -16.39
CA PHE A 108 -10.05 3.21 -15.51
C PHE A 108 -9.42 1.81 -15.50
N LEU A 109 -8.84 1.37 -14.38
CA LEU A 109 -8.41 -0.02 -14.23
C LEU A 109 -9.67 -0.90 -14.30
N TYR A 110 -9.86 -1.56 -15.44
CA TYR A 110 -10.86 -2.61 -15.59
C TYR A 110 -10.41 -3.82 -14.75
N PHE A 111 -10.91 -3.88 -13.52
CA PHE A 111 -10.99 -5.15 -12.81
C PHE A 111 -12.11 -5.96 -13.47
N GLN A 112 -11.74 -6.88 -14.37
CA GLN A 112 -12.68 -7.90 -14.83
C GLN A 112 -12.88 -8.88 -13.68
N PHE A 113 -14.01 -8.80 -13.01
CA PHE A 113 -14.52 -9.80 -12.07
C PHE A 113 -15.40 -10.82 -12.80
#